data_AF-X1FAE9-F1
#
_entry.id   AF-X1FAE9-F1
#
_cell.length_a   1.000
_cell.length_b   1.000
_cell.length_c   1.000
_cell.angle_alpha   90.00
_cell.angle_beta   90.00
_cell.angle_gamma   90.00
#
_symmetry.space_group_name_H-M   'P 1'
#
loop_
_entity.id
_entity.type
_entity.pdbx_description
1 polymer ?
#
loop_
_entity_poly.entity_id
_entity_poly.type
_entity_poly.pdbx_seq_one_letter_code
_entity_poly.pdbx_strand_id
1 'polypeptide(L)' 'AMMSLHRETKPKASIALTPVDNPTIYGVVETDAKGMVKRFVEKPSWEQVTTNMINAGIYILEPEVLGYIPPFNPLHV' A
#
# COMPACT_ATOMS: atom_id res chain seq x y z
N ALA A 1 -16.65 4.47 -3.30
CA ALA A 1 -15.67 4.15 -4.35
C ALA A 1 -14.78 2.97 -3.95
N MET A 2 -13.85 3.12 -2.99
CA MET A 2 -12.91 2.06 -2.59
C MET A 2 -13.57 0.73 -2.19
N MET A 3 -14.61 0.76 -1.35
CA MET A 3 -15.35 -0.43 -0.93
C MET A 3 -16.04 -1.16 -2.10
N SER A 4 -16.58 -0.41 -3.06
CA SER A 4 -17.22 -0.98 -4.25
C SER A 4 -16.19 -1.70 -5.13
N LEU A 5 -15.06 -1.05 -5.40
CA LEU A 5 -13.96 -1.63 -6.19
C LEU A 5 -13.39 -2.89 -5.52
N HIS A 6 -13.24 -2.87 -4.19
CA HIS A 6 -12.79 -4.01 -3.42
C HIS A 6 -13.72 -5.22 -3.60
N ARG A 7 -15.04 -5.01 -3.52
CA ARG A 7 -16.03 -6.08 -3.74
C ARG A 7 -16.04 -6.62 -5.17
N GLU A 8 -15.78 -5.76 -6.16
CA GLU A 8 -15.76 -6.13 -7.57
C GLU A 8 -14.50 -6.93 -7.94
N THR A 9 -13.33 -6.45 -7.52
CA THR A 9 -12.02 -7.05 -7.86
C THR A 9 -11.60 -8.16 -6.90
N LYS A 10 -12.24 -8.25 -5.73
CA LYS A 10 -12.03 -9.26 -4.67
C LYS A 10 -10.54 -9.47 -4.31
N PRO A 11 -9.76 -8.41 -4.05
CA PRO A 11 -8.39 -8.56 -3.61
C PRO A 11 -8.36 -8.97 -2.13
N LYS A 12 -7.25 -9.53 -1.65
CA LYS A 12 -7.07 -9.80 -0.21
C LYS A 12 -6.95 -8.53 0.62
N ALA A 13 -6.45 -7.46 0.02
CA ALA A 13 -6.27 -6.17 0.66
C ALA A 13 -6.47 -5.05 -0.36
N SER A 14 -6.99 -3.91 0.09
CA SER A 14 -6.97 -2.66 -0.64
C SER A 14 -6.45 -1.54 0.24
N ILE A 15 -5.71 -0.62 -0.37
CA ILE A 15 -5.11 0.54 0.28
C ILE A 15 -5.63 1.81 -0.40
N ALA A 16 -6.01 2.82 0.39
CA ALA A 16 -6.35 4.12 -0.15
C ALA A 16 -5.05 4.86 -0.51
N LEU A 17 -4.99 5.38 -1.73
CA LEU A 17 -3.88 6.21 -2.19
C LEU A 17 -4.33 7.65 -2.35
N THR A 18 -3.47 8.59 -1.98
CA THR A 18 -3.71 10.02 -2.12
C THR A 18 -2.56 10.66 -2.90
N PRO A 19 -2.82 11.51 -3.91
CA PRO A 19 -1.77 12.30 -4.54
C PRO A 19 -1.32 13.43 -3.61
N VAL A 20 -0.02 13.71 -3.56
CA VAL A 20 0.55 14.84 -2.83
C VAL A 20 1.58 15.59 -3.68
N ASP A 21 1.87 16.84 -3.32
CA ASP A 21 2.88 17.63 -4.04
C ASP A 21 4.31 17.19 -3.69
N ASN A 22 4.56 16.83 -2.43
CA ASN A 22 5.86 16.34 -1.97
C ASN A 22 5.78 14.90 -1.43
N PRO A 23 6.05 13.88 -2.27
CA PRO A 23 5.97 12.48 -1.86
C PRO A 23 7.19 11.99 -1.05
N THR A 24 8.29 12.75 -1.00
CA THR A 24 9.58 12.30 -0.42
C THR A 24 9.55 12.03 1.09
N ILE A 25 8.53 12.55 1.79
CA ILE A 25 8.37 12.37 3.24
C ILE A 25 7.40 11.24 3.62
N TYR A 26 6.87 10.52 2.63
CA TYR A 26 5.86 9.49 2.80
C TYR A 26 6.26 8.15 2.16
N GLY A 27 5.46 7.11 2.42
CA GLY A 27 5.50 5.85 1.69
C GLY A 27 4.76 5.98 0.35
N VAL A 28 5.51 5.96 -0.75
CA VAL A 28 5.00 5.99 -2.12
C VAL A 28 4.58 4.60 -2.56
N VAL A 29 3.46 4.52 -3.27
CA VAL A 29 2.90 3.25 -3.75
C VAL A 29 2.81 3.27 -5.27
N GLU A 30 3.58 2.40 -5.91
CA GLU A 30 3.47 2.20 -7.35
C GLU A 30 2.38 1.18 -7.66
N THR A 31 1.57 1.49 -8.66
CA THR A 31 0.53 0.60 -9.19
C THR A 31 0.77 0.29 -10.65
N ASP A 32 0.24 -0.83 -11.12
CA ASP A 32 0.13 -1.10 -12.56
C ASP A 32 -1.08 -0.39 -13.19
N ALA A 33 -1.26 -0.56 -14.49
CA ALA A 33 -2.37 0.05 -15.22
C ALA A 33 -3.78 -0.43 -14.78
N LYS A 34 -3.86 -1.52 -14.01
CA LYS A 34 -5.11 -2.05 -13.43
C LYS A 34 -5.33 -1.60 -11.98
N GLY A 35 -4.42 -0.79 -11.43
CA GLY A 35 -4.48 -0.33 -10.04
C GLY A 35 -3.98 -1.34 -9.02
N MET A 36 -3.31 -2.42 -9.45
CA MET A 36 -2.70 -3.39 -8.52
C MET A 36 -1.36 -2.86 -8.03
N VAL A 37 -1.12 -2.97 -6.71
CA VAL A 37 0.14 -2.54 -6.10
C VAL A 37 1.30 -3.38 -6.63
N LYS A 38 2.34 -2.71 -7.13
CA LYS A 38 3.59 -3.33 -7.59
C LYS A 38 4.66 -3.32 -6.52
N ARG A 39 4.84 -2.18 -5.86
CA ARG A 39 5.82 -2.00 -4.78
C ARG A 39 5.52 -0.78 -3.91
N PHE A 40 6.08 -0.82 -2.71
CA PHE A 40 6.12 0.28 -1.75
C PHE A 40 7.55 0.84 -1.71
N VAL A 41 7.69 2.16 -1.66
CA VAL A 41 8.98 2.84 -1.48
C VAL A 41 8.82 3.84 -0.34
N GLU A 42 9.48 3.58 0.78
CA GLU A 42 9.41 4.44 1.96
C GLU A 42 10.37 5.61 1.84
N LYS A 43 9.84 6.84 1.94
CA LYS A 43 10.60 8.09 1.95
C LYS A 43 11.65 8.17 0.83
N PRO A 44 11.22 8.06 -0.44
CA PRO A 44 12.14 8.08 -1.58
C PRO A 44 12.87 9.42 -1.69
N SER A 45 14.08 9.40 -2.24
CA SER A 45 14.70 10.61 -2.78
C SER A 45 13.96 11.07 -4.04
N TRP A 46 14.12 12.33 -4.46
CA TRP A 46 13.51 12.84 -5.70
C TRP A 46 13.87 12.02 -6.95
N GLU A 47 15.07 11.43 -6.99
CA GLU A 47 15.54 10.57 -8.08
C GLU A 47 14.83 9.21 -8.11
N GLN A 48 14.29 8.78 -6.97
CA GLN A 48 13.57 7.53 -6.81
C GLN A 48 12.04 7.69 -6.97
N VAL A 49 11.53 8.93 -6.97
CA VAL A 49 10.10 9.22 -7.11
C VAL A 49 9.65 8.94 -8.54
N THR A 50 8.77 7.96 -8.69
CA THR A 50 8.14 7.56 -9.97
C THR A 50 6.65 7.92 -10.03
N THR A 51 6.05 8.23 -8.89
CA THR A 51 4.63 8.59 -8.72
C THR A 51 4.46 9.45 -7.47
N ASN A 52 3.42 10.27 -7.45
CA ASN A 52 3.07 11.12 -6.31
C ASN A 52 1.96 10.52 -5.43
N MET A 53 1.58 9.27 -5.69
CA MET A 53 0.57 8.55 -4.92
C MET A 53 1.18 7.94 -3.66
N ILE A 54 0.70 8.40 -2.51
CA ILE A 54 1.17 7.92 -1.21
C ILE A 54 0.12 7.05 -0.53
N ASN A 55 0.57 6.21 0.39
CA ASN A 55 -0.29 5.51 1.32
C ASN A 55 -1.06 6.50 2.21
N ALA A 56 -2.39 6.50 2.13
CA ALA A 56 -3.25 7.39 2.92
C ALA A 56 -3.59 6.87 4.33
N GLY A 57 -3.10 5.67 4.71
CA GLY A 57 -3.31 5.07 6.02
C GLY A 57 -4.69 4.40 6.21
N ILE A 58 -5.45 4.21 5.14
CA ILE A 58 -6.78 3.56 5.18
C ILE A 58 -6.72 2.27 4.37
N TYR A 59 -7.25 1.19 4.95
CA TYR A 59 -7.17 -0.15 4.39
C TYR A 59 -8.52 -0.86 4.47
N ILE A 60 -8.76 -1.75 3.51
CA ILE A 60 -9.78 -2.80 3.59
C ILE A 60 -9.01 -4.12 3.52
N LEU A 61 -9.12 -4.94 4.56
CA LEU A 61 -8.39 -6.20 4.68
C LEU A 61 -9.38 -7.33 4.83
N GLU A 62 -9.21 -8.36 4.02
CA GLU A 62 -9.90 -9.63 4.23
C GLU A 62 -9.20 -10.41 5.37
N PRO A 63 -9.94 -11.18 6.19
CA PRO A 63 -9.39 -11.87 7.36
C PRO A 63 -8.18 -12.77 7.05
N GLU A 64 -8.13 -13.36 5.86
CA GLU A 64 -7.04 -14.23 5.40
C GLU A 64 -5.69 -13.52 5.35
N VAL A 65 -5.66 -12.17 5.30
CA VAL A 65 -4.42 -11.39 5.38
C VAL A 65 -3.68 -11.64 6.68
N LEU A 66 -4.39 -11.90 7.79
CA LEU A 66 -3.77 -12.17 9.08
C LEU A 66 -2.90 -13.43 9.08
N GLY A 67 -3.21 -14.40 8.19
CA GLY A 67 -2.39 -15.61 8.01
C GLY A 67 -1.03 -15.36 7.37
N TYR A 68 -0.80 -14.18 6.78
CA TYR A 68 0.51 -13.78 6.24
C TYR A 68 1.43 -13.16 7.30
N ILE A 69 0.90 -12.84 8.48
CA ILE A 69 1.72 -12.35 9.58
C ILE A 69 2.60 -13.53 10.02
N PRO A 70 3.94 -13.42 9.92
CA PRO A 70 4.82 -14.49 10.37
C PRO A 70 4.56 -14.76 11.86
N PRO A 71 4.77 -15.99 12.33
CA PRO A 71 4.68 -16.29 13.75
C PRO A 71 5.55 -15.30 14.51
N PHE A 72 5.01 -14.78 15.62
CA PHE A 72 5.75 -13.86 16.47
C PHE A 72 7.07 -14.52 16.86
N ASN A 73 8.17 -13.99 16.34
CA ASN A 73 9.49 -14.38 16.74
C ASN A 73 9.97 -13.32 17.73
N PRO A 74 9.88 -13.57 19.06
CA PRO A 74 10.53 -12.71 20.03
C PRO A 74 12.03 -12.83 19.79
N LEU A 75 12.59 -11.99 18.92
CA LEU A 75 14.03 -11.91 18.75
C LEU A 75 14.63 -11.36 20.03
N HIS A 76 15.26 -12.28 20.76
CA HIS A 76 16.44 -12.16 21.61
C HIS A 76 16.96 -10.72 21.77
N VAL A 77 16.62 -10.13 22.91
CA VAL A 77 17.43 -9.08 23.55
C VAL A 77 18.81 -9.61 23.90
#